data_AF-A0A660QUB0-F1
#
_entry.id   AF-A0A660QUB0-F1
#
_cell.length_a   1.000
_cell.length_b   1.000
_cell.length_c   1.000
_cell.angle_alpha   90.00
_cell.angle_beta   90.00
_cell.angle_gamma   90.00
#
_symmetry.space_group_name_H-M   'P 1'
#
loop_
_entity.id
_entity.type
_entity.pdbx_description
1 polymer ?
#
loop_
_entity_poly.entity_id
_entity_poly.type
_entity_poly.pdbx_seq_one_letter_code
_entity_poly.pdbx_strand_id
1 'polypeptide(L)'
;MKIICAETVLLGHEALSHAGKTVAIPDREITRNDLLDADALIVRSKTKINRELLHGTPVKFVGTATAGTDHIDAAWLESKGIYWSASPGCNANSVSEYLVAALLTLGRRHGFDL
;
A
#
# COMPACT_ATOMS: atom_id res chain seq x y z
N MET A 1 -7.70 -0.88 18.72
CA MET A 1 -6.59 -0.64 17.80
C MET A 1 -6.85 0.65 17.02
N LYS A 2 -5.93 1.61 17.00
CA LYS A 2 -5.96 2.78 16.13
C LYS A 2 -5.14 2.49 14.87
N ILE A 3 -5.75 2.72 13.70
CA ILE A 3 -5.12 2.47 12.40
C ILE A 3 -5.04 3.80 11.66
N ILE A 4 -3.83 4.24 11.33
CA ILE A 4 -3.64 5.34 10.39
C ILE A 4 -3.67 4.76 8.98
N CYS A 5 -4.53 5.30 8.13
CA CYS A 5 -4.70 4.87 6.76
C CYS A 5 -4.44 6.04 5.81
N ALA A 6 -3.66 5.83 4.77
CA ALA A 6 -3.55 6.80 3.70
C ALA A 6 -4.90 6.94 2.98
N GLU A 7 -5.33 8.18 2.73
CA GLU A 7 -6.64 8.48 2.12
C GLU A 7 -6.82 7.84 0.74
N THR A 8 -5.73 7.65 -0.01
CA THR A 8 -5.80 7.03 -1.33
C THR A 8 -5.94 5.50 -1.30
N VAL A 9 -5.97 4.87 -0.13
CA VAL A 9 -6.34 3.45 0.05
C VAL A 9 -7.86 3.33 -0.12
N LEU A 10 -8.27 2.84 -1.29
CA LEU A 10 -9.68 2.66 -1.63
C LEU A 10 -10.35 1.70 -0.64
N LEU A 11 -11.53 2.06 -0.14
CA LEU A 11 -12.29 1.32 0.87
C LEU A 11 -11.51 1.04 2.17
N GLY A 12 -10.48 1.85 2.48
CA GLY A 12 -9.61 1.62 3.65
C GLY A 12 -10.40 1.57 4.96
N HIS A 13 -11.36 2.48 5.14
CA HIS A 13 -12.20 2.50 6.35
C HIS A 13 -13.09 1.25 6.46
N GLU A 14 -13.76 0.88 5.37
CA GLU A 14 -14.67 -0.26 5.32
C GLU A 14 -13.93 -1.58 5.51
N ALA A 15 -12.80 -1.76 4.81
CA ALA A 15 -11.99 -2.97 4.89
C ALA A 15 -11.40 -3.20 6.29
N LEU A 16 -11.09 -2.12 7.02
CA LEU A 16 -10.45 -2.16 8.33
C LEU A 16 -11.44 -1.99 9.50
N SER A 17 -12.73 -1.79 9.21
CA SER A 17 -13.78 -1.49 10.19
C SER A 17 -13.87 -2.49 11.36
N HIS A 18 -13.60 -3.77 11.09
CA HIS A 18 -13.62 -4.84 12.09
C HIS A 18 -12.27 -4.99 12.84
N ALA A 19 -11.19 -4.42 12.30
CA ALA A 19 -9.86 -4.50 12.90
C ALA A 19 -9.60 -3.37 13.91
N GLY A 20 -10.16 -2.17 13.68
CA GLY A 20 -9.97 -1.05 14.58
C GLY A 20 -10.53 0.28 14.10
N LYS A 21 -10.31 1.33 14.89
CA LYS A 21 -10.67 2.69 14.53
C LYS A 21 -9.71 3.20 13.47
N THR A 22 -10.21 3.40 12.26
CA THR A 22 -9.42 3.89 11.12
C THR A 22 -9.50 5.41 11.03
N VAL A 23 -8.35 6.07 10.89
CA VAL A 23 -8.23 7.50 10.63
C VAL A 23 -7.54 7.69 9.29
N ALA A 24 -8.25 8.28 8.35
CA ALA A 24 -7.71 8.59 7.02
C ALA A 24 -6.91 9.91 7.08
N ILE A 25 -5.70 9.90 6.52
CA ILE A 25 -4.83 11.09 6.39
C ILE A 25 -4.30 11.14 4.95
N PRO A 26 -4.19 12.33 4.33
CA PRO A 26 -3.56 12.45 3.01
C PRO A 26 -2.15 11.84 3.01
N ASP A 27 -1.82 11.02 2.01
CA ASP A 27 -0.60 10.19 1.99
C ASP A 27 0.71 10.92 2.33
N ARG A 28 0.83 12.16 1.85
CA ARG A 28 2.04 13.00 2.00
C ARG A 28 2.05 13.80 3.30
N GLU A 29 0.94 13.82 4.02
CA GLU A 29 0.75 14.55 5.27
C GLU A 29 0.87 13.63 6.48
N ILE A 30 0.97 12.30 6.29
CA ILE A 30 1.25 11.36 7.38
C ILE A 30 2.61 11.67 7.98
N THR A 31 2.61 12.12 9.22
CA THR A 31 3.82 12.42 9.99
C THR A 31 4.02 11.42 11.12
N ARG A 32 5.21 11.45 11.73
CA ARG A 32 5.49 10.68 12.94
C ARG A 32 4.53 11.00 14.09
N ASN A 33 4.05 12.25 14.19
CA ASN A 33 3.13 12.66 15.27
C ASN A 33 1.79 11.94 15.19
N ASP A 34 1.28 11.71 13.98
CA ASP A 34 0.04 10.95 13.76
C ASP A 34 0.15 9.49 14.20
N LEU A 35 1.39 8.99 14.30
CA LEU A 35 1.71 7.61 14.62
C LEU A 35 2.01 7.38 16.11
N LEU A 36 2.11 8.42 16.94
CA LEU A 36 2.50 8.31 18.36
C LEU A 36 1.49 7.54 19.22
N ASP A 37 0.24 7.43 18.76
CA ASP A 37 -0.85 6.69 19.40
C ASP A 37 -1.48 5.66 18.44
N ALA A 38 -0.78 5.31 17.34
CA ALA A 38 -1.25 4.37 16.33
C ALA A 38 -0.64 2.98 16.50
N ASP A 39 -1.45 1.93 16.34
CA ASP A 39 -0.99 0.54 16.40
C ASP A 39 -0.56 0.01 15.03
N ALA A 40 -1.17 0.53 13.95
CA ALA A 40 -0.94 0.09 12.58
C ALA A 40 -0.97 1.25 11.59
N LEU A 41 -0.24 1.09 10.48
CA LEU A 41 -0.16 2.04 9.38
C LEU A 41 -0.44 1.34 8.04
N ILE A 42 -1.45 1.81 7.29
CA ILE A 42 -1.85 1.27 5.99
C ILE A 42 -1.68 2.34 4.91
N VAL A 43 -0.81 2.11 3.92
CA VAL A 43 -0.40 3.16 2.96
C VAL A 43 -0.37 2.71 1.51
N ARG A 44 -0.15 3.67 0.60
CA ARG A 44 0.30 3.43 -0.78
C ARG A 44 1.72 3.98 -0.98
N SER A 45 2.19 4.01 -2.23
CA SER A 45 3.58 4.35 -2.58
C SER A 45 3.99 5.80 -2.35
N LYS A 46 3.04 6.70 -2.04
CA LYS A 46 3.33 8.12 -1.79
C LYS A 46 3.95 8.36 -0.40
N THR A 47 3.71 7.46 0.55
CA THR A 47 4.25 7.55 1.90
C THR A 47 5.52 6.71 1.98
N LYS A 48 6.67 7.34 2.31
CA LYS A 48 7.92 6.61 2.54
C LYS A 48 7.90 6.00 3.95
N ILE A 49 8.06 4.69 4.03
CA ILE A 49 8.10 3.95 5.28
C ILE A 49 9.55 3.67 5.65
N ASN A 50 10.06 4.43 6.61
CA ASN A 50 11.45 4.39 7.04
C ASN A 50 11.58 4.61 8.55
N ARG A 51 12.83 4.59 9.01
CA ARG A 51 13.19 4.85 10.40
C ARG A 51 12.68 6.20 10.89
N GLU A 52 12.81 7.26 10.11
CA GLU A 52 12.44 8.62 10.51
C GLU A 52 10.94 8.73 10.81
N LEU A 53 10.10 8.01 10.06
CA LEU A 53 8.66 8.01 10.26
C LEU A 53 8.23 7.20 11.49
N LEU A 54 8.86 6.03 11.72
CA LEU A 54 8.35 5.03 12.66
C LEU A 54 9.15 4.89 13.97
N HIS A 55 10.37 5.43 14.06
CA HIS A 55 11.19 5.24 15.25
C HIS A 55 10.53 5.83 16.50
N GLY A 56 10.33 4.98 17.52
CA GLY A 56 9.72 5.38 18.80
C GLY A 56 8.22 5.61 18.74
N THR A 57 7.54 5.11 17.70
CA THR A 57 6.07 5.01 17.67
C THR A 57 5.63 3.63 18.17
N PRO A 58 4.39 3.47 18.66
CA PRO A 58 3.83 2.17 19.03
C PRO A 58 3.40 1.29 17.85
N VAL A 59 3.63 1.71 16.60
CA VAL A 59 3.21 0.96 15.39
C VAL A 59 3.90 -0.41 15.34
N LYS A 60 3.09 -1.47 15.25
CA LYS A 60 3.55 -2.87 15.17
C LYS A 60 3.32 -3.51 13.82
N PHE A 61 2.49 -2.89 12.97
CA PHE A 61 2.15 -3.41 11.65
C PHE A 61 2.15 -2.30 10.58
N VAL A 62 2.77 -2.59 9.44
CA VAL A 62 2.71 -1.75 8.23
C VAL A 62 2.12 -2.55 7.06
N GLY A 63 0.99 -2.11 6.53
CA GLY A 63 0.43 -2.64 5.29
C GLY A 63 0.65 -1.68 4.13
N THR A 64 0.97 -2.19 2.95
CA THR A 64 0.88 -1.40 1.72
C THR A 64 -0.06 -2.01 0.69
N ALA A 65 -0.99 -1.19 0.21
CA ALA A 65 -1.89 -1.52 -0.90
C ALA A 65 -1.20 -1.29 -2.25
N THR A 66 0.01 -1.85 -2.39
CA THR A 66 0.85 -1.76 -3.59
C THR A 66 1.55 -3.08 -3.87
N ALA A 67 1.84 -3.33 -5.15
CA ALA A 67 2.58 -4.51 -5.58
C ALA A 67 4.09 -4.39 -5.32
N GLY A 68 4.66 -3.21 -5.59
CA GLY A 68 6.08 -2.91 -5.33
C GLY A 68 6.32 -2.41 -3.91
N THR A 69 7.57 -2.48 -3.45
CA THR A 69 7.97 -2.18 -2.06
C THR A 69 9.09 -1.15 -1.94
N ASP A 70 9.42 -0.43 -3.02
CA ASP A 70 10.55 0.52 -3.06
C ASP A 70 10.45 1.65 -2.03
N HIS A 71 9.23 2.00 -1.61
CA HIS A 71 8.96 3.00 -0.58
C HIS A 71 9.05 2.46 0.85
N ILE A 72 9.41 1.18 1.04
CA ILE A 72 9.47 0.51 2.35
C ILE A 72 10.89 0.06 2.67
N ASP A 73 11.42 0.52 3.80
CA ASP A 73 12.65 0.00 4.40
C ASP A 73 12.37 -1.30 5.17
N ALA A 74 12.15 -2.39 4.42
CA ALA A 74 11.77 -3.69 4.97
C ALA A 74 12.81 -4.23 5.96
N ALA A 75 14.10 -4.10 5.64
CA ALA A 75 15.19 -4.55 6.49
C ALA A 75 15.18 -3.84 7.85
N TRP A 76 14.92 -2.54 7.86
CA TRP A 76 14.78 -1.80 9.11
C TRP A 76 13.55 -2.23 9.91
N LEU A 77 12.38 -2.39 9.26
CA LEU A 77 11.16 -2.87 9.92
C LEU A 77 11.37 -4.22 10.60
N GLU A 78 11.98 -5.16 9.89
CA GLU A 78 12.32 -6.50 10.39
C GLU A 78 13.30 -6.42 11.58
N SER A 79 14.33 -5.57 11.50
CA SER A 79 15.27 -5.35 12.61
C SER A 79 14.62 -4.80 13.88
N LYS A 80 13.45 -4.17 13.76
CA LYS A 80 12.66 -3.62 14.85
C LYS A 80 11.49 -4.51 15.26
N GLY A 81 11.31 -5.66 14.61
CA GLY A 81 10.18 -6.55 14.86
C GLY A 81 8.83 -5.92 14.49
N ILE A 82 8.82 -4.96 13.56
CA ILE A 82 7.59 -4.39 13.00
C ILE A 82 7.18 -5.29 11.84
N TYR A 83 5.99 -5.91 11.96
CA TYR A 83 5.46 -6.75 10.90
C TYR A 83 5.04 -5.90 9.71
N TRP A 84 5.24 -6.41 8.51
CA TRP A 84 4.83 -5.70 7.31
C TRP A 84 4.30 -6.64 6.22
N SER A 85 3.43 -6.11 5.38
CA SER A 85 2.87 -6.85 4.24
C SER A 85 2.65 -5.93 3.04
N ALA A 86 3.03 -6.42 1.87
CA ALA A 86 2.68 -5.84 0.58
C ALA A 86 1.50 -6.58 -0.06
N SER A 87 1.08 -6.14 -1.25
CA SER A 87 0.02 -6.77 -2.05
C SER A 87 0.56 -7.23 -3.41
N PRO A 88 1.53 -8.16 -3.45
CA PRO A 88 2.13 -8.62 -4.70
C PRO A 88 1.06 -9.19 -5.64
N GLY A 89 1.12 -8.81 -6.91
CA GLY A 89 0.18 -9.29 -7.93
C GLY A 89 -1.21 -8.63 -7.90
N CYS A 90 -1.46 -7.65 -7.02
CA CYS A 90 -2.79 -7.01 -6.90
C CYS A 90 -3.31 -6.36 -8.18
N ASN A 91 -2.44 -6.07 -9.14
CA ASN A 91 -2.77 -5.52 -10.46
C ASN A 91 -2.31 -6.40 -11.64
N ALA A 92 -1.86 -7.64 -11.39
CA ALA A 92 -1.30 -8.51 -12.44
C ALA A 92 -2.34 -8.91 -13.51
N ASN A 93 -3.58 -9.16 -13.10
CA ASN A 93 -4.67 -9.47 -14.03
C ASN A 93 -4.96 -8.29 -14.96
N SER A 94 -5.01 -7.06 -14.42
CA SER A 94 -5.25 -5.85 -15.23
C SER A 94 -4.15 -5.64 -16.28
N VAL A 95 -2.90 -5.97 -15.97
CA VAL A 95 -1.80 -5.93 -16.95
C VAL A 95 -1.98 -6.99 -18.03
N SER A 96 -2.42 -8.19 -17.66
CA SER A 96 -2.68 -9.28 -18.61
C SER A 96 -3.84 -8.94 -19.55
N GLU A 97 -4.94 -8.42 -19.02
CA GLU A 97 -6.10 -7.95 -19.79
C GLU A 97 -5.72 -6.82 -20.74
N TYR A 98 -4.91 -5.87 -20.28
CA TYR A 98 -4.39 -4.79 -21.13
C TYR A 98 -3.58 -5.34 -22.31
N LEU A 99 -2.68 -6.29 -22.07
CA LEU A 99 -1.88 -6.91 -23.14
C LEU A 99 -2.75 -7.62 -24.16
N VAL A 100 -3.72 -8.44 -23.71
CA VAL A 100 -4.67 -9.12 -24.60
C VAL A 100 -5.47 -8.10 -25.43
N ALA A 101 -5.97 -7.03 -24.81
CA ALA A 101 -6.70 -5.98 -25.51
C ALA A 101 -5.83 -5.24 -26.54
N ALA A 102 -4.56 -4.98 -26.22
CA ALA A 102 -3.61 -4.34 -27.11
C ALA A 102 -3.30 -5.21 -28.33
N LEU A 103 -3.05 -6.51 -28.10
CA LEU A 103 -2.82 -7.50 -29.15
C LEU A 103 -4.02 -7.57 -30.10
N LEU A 104 -5.24 -7.78 -29.56
CA LEU A 104 -6.47 -7.82 -30.36
C LEU A 104 -6.69 -6.56 -31.20
N THR A 105 -6.36 -5.40 -30.64
CA THR A 105 -6.45 -4.11 -31.34
C THR A 105 -5.46 -4.03 -32.51
N LEU A 106 -4.22 -4.50 -32.32
CA LEU A 106 -3.21 -4.54 -33.36
C LEU A 106 -3.56 -5.55 -34.45
N GLY A 107 -4.01 -6.76 -34.09
CA GLY A 107 -4.46 -7.78 -35.05
C GLY A 107 -5.57 -7.25 -35.95
N ARG A 108 -6.59 -6.59 -35.36
CA ARG A 108 -7.65 -5.92 -36.13
C ARG A 108 -7.12 -4.79 -37.02
N ARG A 109 -6.20 -3.96 -36.53
CA ARG A 109 -5.69 -2.79 -37.27
C ARG A 109 -4.80 -3.18 -38.46
N HIS A 110 -4.01 -4.23 -38.31
CA HIS A 110 -3.00 -4.62 -39.29
C HIS A 110 -3.37 -5.88 -40.08
N GLY A 111 -4.51 -6.51 -39.78
CA GLY A 111 -5.06 -7.63 -40.56
C GLY A 111 -4.32 -8.94 -40.35
N PHE A 112 -3.89 -9.25 -39.13
CA PHE A 112 -3.25 -10.52 -38.79
C PHE A 112 -3.99 -11.24 -37.64
N ASP A 113 -3.94 -12.57 -37.66
CA ASP A 113 -4.48 -13.42 -36.62
C ASP A 113 -3.49 -13.56 -35.45
N LEU A 114 -4.02 -13.66 -34.23
CA LEU A 114 -3.27 -13.77 -32.96
C LEU A 114 -3.24 -15.21 -32.45
#